data_AF-A0A1V5AQS1-F1
#
_entry.id   AF-A0A1V5AQS1-F1
#
_cell.length_a   1.000
_cell.length_b   1.000
_cell.length_c   1.000
_cell.angle_alpha   90.00
_cell.angle_beta   90.00
_cell.angle_gamma   90.00
#
_symmetry.space_group_name_H-M   'P 1'
#
loop_
_entity.id
_entity.type
_entity.pdbx_description
1 polymer ?
#
loop_
_entity_poly.entity_id
_entity_poly.type
_entity_poly.pdbx_seq_one_letter_code
_entity_poly.pdbx_strand_id
1 'polypeptide(L)'
;MAGQEGYLIFQKGWPITRASDHPENRSLLPEEALDQFIHYASQSIRFILLALIVVLLLSSFAAVGDSGDGTLQAPDFKATDLDGRSISLSDFRGAPLILHITNIEIPLCQECEKDLRGQVEELARLKARDPRAQILTLNMRKNPYSDDGRTLAEDWWGTNITWPWVEDQEPYSIASKYIDYWNVRGGSSNPTILLIDSMGGIAEIHHVYRVGEGEIDGIQTADALYMKLQDPGTSQRESLDGKISRQEVSAFGMFILGIVTSLAPCSIALMIAVFSYVLTVRRKDEYLRKNTSTSREGFIMGIAFTLGMGLVFFVLGLFISQVGVFLRDSRVFDLVAGIIMILLGISNIKPLGEMLSPLTSRIRRRGSDPGGIHETGDGESDGLIQRSVKTSLKLFKYSAFIGAFSLGIFFALGWAPCALSMVFPVLIWLASQNVTPLAGGTMLFIFGLGHGVPIIPIATFSRAVGGRIGDKYIALGEWTTKFFGLLVIAVGAVYSARYFGFVLW
;
A
#
# COMPACT_ATOMS: atom_id res chain seq x y z
N MET A 1 -40.14 -51.27 4.30
CA MET A 1 -39.70 -51.22 2.89
C MET A 1 -40.57 -50.20 2.17
N ALA A 2 -39.91 -49.22 1.55
CA ALA A 2 -40.35 -48.31 0.49
C ALA A 2 -41.75 -47.66 0.58
N GLY A 3 -41.77 -46.36 0.88
CA GLY A 3 -42.82 -45.43 0.48
C GLY A 3 -42.56 -44.91 -0.94
N GLN A 4 -43.61 -44.81 -1.74
CA GLN A 4 -43.62 -44.21 -3.07
C GLN A 4 -44.91 -43.40 -3.17
N GLU A 5 -44.78 -42.09 -3.34
CA GLU A 5 -45.82 -41.29 -4.02
C GLU A 5 -45.22 -39.95 -4.43
N GLY A 6 -45.39 -39.59 -5.70
CA GLY A 6 -44.89 -38.31 -6.20
C GLY A 6 -45.03 -38.14 -7.71
N TYR A 7 -46.19 -37.61 -8.09
CA TYR A 7 -46.42 -36.67 -9.21
C TYR A 7 -46.58 -37.17 -10.65
N LEU A 8 -47.86 -37.15 -11.06
CA LEU A 8 -48.35 -36.83 -12.40
C LEU A 8 -48.13 -35.33 -12.72
N ILE A 9 -48.00 -35.01 -14.02
CA ILE A 9 -48.83 -34.05 -14.79
C ILE A 9 -48.03 -33.21 -15.85
N PHE A 10 -48.45 -33.38 -17.12
CA PHE A 10 -48.36 -32.53 -18.34
C PHE A 10 -47.03 -32.24 -19.06
N GLN A 11 -46.84 -32.90 -20.23
CA GLN A 11 -46.36 -32.25 -21.46
C GLN A 11 -47.23 -32.64 -22.68
N LYS A 12 -47.96 -31.66 -23.23
CA LYS A 12 -48.35 -31.57 -24.66
C LYS A 12 -47.09 -31.09 -25.40
N GLY A 13 -46.61 -31.65 -26.52
CA GLY A 13 -47.30 -32.10 -27.72
C GLY A 13 -47.10 -31.05 -28.83
N TRP A 14 -46.00 -31.14 -29.59
CA TRP A 14 -45.82 -30.50 -30.91
C TRP A 14 -45.12 -31.49 -31.87
N PRO A 15 -45.50 -31.54 -33.16
CA PRO A 15 -45.32 -32.72 -34.00
C PRO A 15 -43.97 -32.76 -34.72
N ILE A 16 -43.48 -34.00 -34.86
CA ILE A 16 -42.31 -34.39 -35.64
C ILE A 16 -42.72 -34.47 -37.12
N THR A 17 -42.14 -33.66 -37.99
CA THR A 17 -42.07 -33.94 -39.43
C THR A 17 -40.66 -34.40 -39.81
N ARG A 18 -40.62 -35.49 -40.56
CA ARG A 18 -39.47 -36.31 -40.93
C ARG A 18 -38.97 -35.88 -42.32
N ALA A 19 -37.68 -35.65 -42.48
CA ALA A 19 -36.95 -35.58 -43.77
C ALA A 19 -35.54 -36.15 -43.49
N SER A 20 -35.31 -37.44 -43.75
CA SER A 20 -34.74 -38.04 -44.98
C SER A 20 -33.24 -37.75 -45.19
N ASP A 21 -32.43 -38.76 -44.83
CA ASP A 21 -31.14 -39.22 -45.37
C ASP A 21 -30.19 -38.26 -46.09
N HIS A 22 -29.01 -38.00 -45.47
CA HIS A 22 -27.67 -38.21 -46.06
C HIS A 22 -26.56 -38.00 -44.98
N PRO A 23 -25.31 -38.50 -45.20
CA PRO A 23 -24.51 -39.15 -44.16
C PRO A 23 -23.45 -38.23 -43.52
N GLU A 24 -22.94 -38.70 -42.39
CA GLU A 24 -21.69 -38.33 -41.69
C GLU A 24 -21.05 -36.98 -42.05
N ASN A 25 -21.10 -36.02 -41.12
CA ASN A 25 -19.97 -35.10 -40.98
C ASN A 25 -19.56 -34.94 -39.51
N ARG A 26 -18.33 -35.36 -39.26
CA ARG A 26 -17.62 -35.40 -37.98
C ARG A 26 -17.19 -33.98 -37.62
N SER A 27 -17.56 -33.54 -36.41
CA SER A 27 -16.79 -32.63 -35.54
C SER A 27 -15.76 -31.70 -36.20
N LEU A 28 -16.20 -30.53 -36.68
CA LEU A 28 -15.37 -29.36 -36.99
C LEU A 28 -15.87 -28.20 -36.11
N LEU A 29 -15.47 -28.18 -34.85
CA LEU A 29 -15.80 -27.12 -33.87
C LEU A 29 -14.62 -26.56 -33.02
N PRO A 30 -13.34 -26.99 -33.15
CA PRO A 30 -12.24 -26.30 -32.45
C PRO A 30 -11.53 -25.17 -33.25
N GLU A 31 -11.43 -25.23 -34.58
CA GLU A 31 -10.62 -24.25 -35.35
C GLU A 31 -11.26 -22.85 -35.42
N GLU A 32 -12.54 -22.73 -35.75
CA GLU A 32 -13.21 -21.42 -35.82
C GLU A 32 -13.24 -20.70 -34.45
N ALA A 33 -13.38 -21.45 -33.36
CA ALA A 33 -13.35 -20.89 -32.01
C ALA A 33 -11.93 -20.44 -31.60
N LEU A 34 -10.89 -21.11 -32.09
CA LEU A 34 -9.49 -20.76 -31.84
C LEU A 34 -9.07 -19.53 -32.64
N ASP A 35 -9.46 -19.43 -33.91
CA ASP A 35 -9.19 -18.25 -34.74
C ASP A 35 -9.94 -17.01 -34.24
N GLN A 36 -11.18 -17.20 -33.79
CA GLN A 36 -11.93 -16.13 -33.15
C GLN A 36 -11.30 -15.71 -31.81
N PHE A 37 -10.77 -16.66 -31.03
CA PHE A 37 -10.00 -16.39 -29.81
C PHE A 37 -8.71 -15.61 -30.13
N ILE A 38 -7.93 -16.02 -31.13
CA ILE A 38 -6.69 -15.34 -31.55
C ILE A 38 -7.00 -13.93 -32.08
N HIS A 39 -8.08 -13.75 -32.83
CA HIS A 39 -8.45 -12.45 -33.37
C HIS A 39 -8.90 -11.47 -32.26
N TYR A 40 -9.75 -11.90 -31.33
CA TYR A 40 -10.16 -11.07 -30.19
C TYR A 40 -9.03 -10.84 -29.18
N ALA A 41 -8.17 -11.83 -28.95
CA ALA A 41 -6.98 -11.68 -28.12
C ALA A 41 -6.02 -10.66 -28.74
N SER A 42 -5.76 -10.71 -30.05
CA SER A 42 -4.88 -9.73 -30.72
C SER A 42 -5.44 -8.31 -30.71
N GLN A 43 -6.76 -8.13 -30.86
CA GLN A 43 -7.40 -6.82 -30.73
C GLN A 43 -7.30 -6.30 -29.29
N SER A 44 -7.59 -7.14 -28.31
CA SER A 44 -7.49 -6.79 -26.89
C SER A 44 -6.06 -6.46 -26.49
N ILE A 45 -5.06 -7.21 -26.98
CA ILE A 45 -3.62 -6.97 -26.78
C ILE A 45 -3.21 -5.61 -27.35
N ARG A 46 -3.70 -5.23 -28.54
CA ARG A 46 -3.42 -3.90 -29.11
C ARG A 46 -3.96 -2.78 -28.23
N PHE A 47 -5.17 -2.92 -27.69
CA PHE A 47 -5.74 -1.92 -26.77
C PHE A 47 -5.04 -1.89 -25.41
N ILE A 48 -4.62 -3.04 -24.87
CA ILE A 48 -3.81 -3.13 -23.65
C ILE A 48 -2.48 -2.42 -23.87
N LEU A 49 -1.77 -2.74 -24.95
CA LEU A 49 -0.50 -2.08 -25.27
C LEU A 49 -0.67 -0.58 -25.40
N LEU A 50 -1.75 -0.11 -26.05
CA LEU A 50 -2.01 1.31 -26.21
C LEU A 50 -2.37 1.99 -24.88
N ALA A 51 -3.15 1.34 -24.02
CA ALA A 51 -3.44 1.83 -22.66
C ALA A 51 -2.19 1.82 -21.77
N LEU A 52 -1.35 0.80 -21.87
CA LEU A 52 -0.10 0.66 -21.13
C LEU A 52 0.94 1.68 -21.61
N ILE A 53 0.98 1.99 -22.91
CA ILE A 53 1.76 3.09 -23.50
C ILE A 53 1.24 4.44 -23.01
N VAL A 54 -0.07 4.67 -22.99
CA VAL A 54 -0.65 5.94 -22.49
C VAL A 54 -0.38 6.11 -21.00
N VAL A 55 -0.48 5.05 -20.19
CA VAL A 55 -0.14 5.10 -18.77
C VAL A 55 1.36 5.26 -18.56
N LEU A 56 2.21 4.59 -19.35
CA LEU A 56 3.66 4.81 -19.35
C LEU A 56 3.99 6.26 -19.69
N LEU A 57 3.40 6.82 -20.75
CA LEU A 57 3.57 8.22 -21.16
C LEU A 57 3.08 9.21 -20.09
N LEU A 58 1.94 8.94 -19.44
CA LEU A 58 1.43 9.74 -18.33
C LEU A 58 2.32 9.63 -17.09
N SER A 59 2.89 8.46 -16.83
CA SER A 59 3.85 8.24 -15.73
C SER A 59 5.20 8.90 -16.01
N SER A 60 5.65 8.93 -17.27
CA SER A 60 6.82 9.70 -17.71
C SER A 60 6.59 11.20 -17.57
N PHE A 61 5.36 11.68 -17.79
CA PHE A 61 4.99 13.07 -17.55
C PHE A 61 4.94 13.44 -16.06
N ALA A 62 4.51 12.51 -15.20
CA ALA A 62 4.57 12.67 -13.75
C ALA A 62 5.98 12.53 -13.16
N ALA A 63 6.91 11.91 -13.91
CA ALA A 63 8.32 11.81 -13.60
C ALA A 63 9.14 13.04 -14.03
N VAL A 64 8.50 14.10 -14.55
CA VAL A 64 9.11 15.43 -14.65
C VAL A 64 9.08 16.09 -13.27
N GLY A 65 9.73 15.43 -12.31
CA GLY A 65 10.13 15.99 -11.03
C GLY A 65 11.58 16.41 -11.17
N ASP A 66 11.77 17.70 -11.42
CA ASP A 66 12.99 18.48 -11.19
C ASP A 66 14.31 17.71 -11.39
N SER A 67 14.75 17.61 -12.66
CA SER A 67 16.17 17.50 -12.97
C SER A 67 16.84 18.85 -12.66
N GLY A 68 16.81 19.23 -11.39
CA GLY A 68 17.62 20.29 -10.83
C GLY A 68 19.03 19.75 -10.73
N ASP A 69 19.92 20.34 -11.51
CA ASP A 69 21.39 20.34 -11.31
C ASP A 69 21.71 21.01 -9.96
N GLY A 70 21.20 20.42 -8.87
CA GLY A 70 21.01 21.05 -7.58
C GLY A 70 21.90 20.41 -6.55
N THR A 71 22.92 21.14 -6.13
CA THR A 71 23.63 20.91 -4.87
C THR A 71 22.66 20.42 -3.80
N LEU A 72 22.85 19.22 -3.25
CA LEU A 72 22.00 18.68 -2.19
C LEU A 72 22.10 19.58 -0.96
N GLN A 73 21.06 20.37 -0.70
CA GLN A 73 21.03 21.28 0.45
C GLN A 73 20.58 20.53 1.71
N ALA A 74 21.26 20.78 2.83
CA ALA A 74 20.85 20.24 4.11
C ALA A 74 19.52 20.89 4.56
N PRO A 75 18.50 20.11 4.95
CA PRO A 75 17.21 20.66 5.40
C PRO A 75 17.37 21.55 6.63
N ASP A 76 16.95 22.81 6.56
CA ASP A 76 17.07 23.71 7.72
C ASP A 76 16.08 23.33 8.85
N PHE A 77 16.48 23.66 10.08
CA PHE A 77 15.68 23.46 11.28
C PHE A 77 16.03 24.51 12.34
N LYS A 78 15.10 24.71 13.28
CA LYS A 78 15.28 25.53 14.48
C LYS A 78 15.06 24.65 15.69
N ALA A 79 15.98 24.74 16.65
CA ALA A 79 15.93 23.97 17.88
C ALA A 79 16.52 24.76 19.05
N THR A 80 16.35 24.24 20.26
CA THR A 80 17.00 24.75 21.45
C THR A 80 18.02 23.74 21.92
N ASP A 81 19.27 24.17 22.04
CA ASP A 81 20.37 23.41 22.63
C ASP A 81 20.12 23.22 24.15
N LEU A 82 20.77 22.24 24.76
CA LEU A 82 20.67 21.96 26.20
C LEU A 82 21.10 23.15 27.08
N ASP A 83 21.95 24.04 26.55
CA ASP A 83 22.34 25.29 27.22
C ASP A 83 21.26 26.39 27.12
N GLY A 84 20.08 26.09 26.58
CA GLY A 84 18.96 27.03 26.42
C GLY A 84 19.10 28.00 25.24
N ARG A 85 20.11 27.82 24.38
CA ARG A 85 20.35 28.67 23.20
C ARG A 85 19.47 28.23 22.04
N SER A 86 18.75 29.16 21.43
CA SER A 86 18.06 28.91 20.16
C SER A 86 19.09 28.85 19.04
N ILE A 87 19.10 27.75 18.29
CA ILE A 87 20.00 27.52 17.16
C ILE A 87 19.21 27.16 15.90
N SER A 88 19.65 27.66 14.76
CA SER A 88 19.20 27.25 13.43
C SER A 88 20.37 26.63 12.67
N LEU A 89 20.13 25.67 11.78
CA LEU A 89 21.21 25.16 10.92
C LEU A 89 21.82 26.28 10.07
N SER A 90 20.99 27.22 9.61
CA SER A 90 21.42 28.42 8.89
C SER A 90 22.40 29.32 9.67
N ASP A 91 22.46 29.23 11.01
CA ASP A 91 23.39 30.04 11.83
C ASP A 91 24.85 29.58 11.68
N PHE A 92 25.06 28.37 11.16
CA PHE A 92 26.37 27.76 10.94
C PHE A 92 26.94 28.04 9.54
N ARG A 93 26.23 28.83 8.70
CA ARG A 93 26.74 29.20 7.38
C ARG A 93 28.02 30.04 7.47
N GLY A 94 28.86 29.94 6.45
CA GLY A 94 30.14 30.66 6.36
C GLY A 94 31.35 29.85 6.82
N ALA A 95 31.14 28.70 7.47
CA ALA A 95 32.19 27.70 7.72
C ALA A 95 31.57 26.29 7.56
N PRO A 96 32.37 25.27 7.22
CA PRO A 96 31.88 23.91 7.17
C PRO A 96 31.50 23.38 8.56
N LEU A 97 30.42 22.60 8.60
CA LEU A 97 29.78 22.07 9.82
C LEU A 97 29.77 20.55 9.78
N ILE A 98 30.09 19.93 10.92
CA ILE A 98 29.82 18.52 11.16
C ILE A 98 28.47 18.40 11.87
N LEU A 99 27.49 17.83 11.18
CA LEU A 99 26.22 17.44 11.77
C LEU A 99 26.30 15.95 12.18
N HIS A 100 26.36 15.72 13.49
CA HIS A 100 26.38 14.40 14.09
C HIS A 100 24.97 13.99 14.49
N ILE A 101 24.39 13.02 13.80
CA ILE A 101 23.07 12.47 14.11
C ILE A 101 23.28 11.17 14.89
N THR A 102 22.72 11.10 16.09
CA THR A 102 22.88 9.95 16.98
C THR A 102 21.59 9.61 17.69
N ASN A 103 21.51 8.38 18.18
CA ASN A 103 20.48 7.92 19.09
C ASN A 103 21.14 7.06 20.16
N ILE A 104 21.23 7.59 21.38
CA ILE A 104 21.81 6.85 22.51
C ILE A 104 20.78 5.89 23.12
N GLU A 105 19.50 6.23 23.03
CA GLU A 105 18.44 5.63 23.83
C GLU A 105 17.18 5.34 22.98
N ILE A 106 17.24 4.28 22.15
CA ILE A 106 16.23 3.20 22.07
C ILE A 106 16.31 2.38 20.76
N PRO A 107 16.38 1.02 20.86
CA PRO A 107 16.88 0.28 22.02
C PRO A 107 18.33 0.70 22.29
N LEU A 108 18.80 0.58 23.54
CA LEU A 108 20.23 0.68 23.84
C LEU A 108 20.96 -0.36 23.00
N CYS A 109 21.65 0.12 21.98
CA CYS A 109 22.36 -0.73 21.06
C CYS A 109 23.72 -1.05 21.70
N GLN A 110 23.72 -2.04 22.59
CA GLN A 110 24.93 -2.51 23.28
C GLN A 110 26.04 -2.87 22.30
N GLU A 111 25.68 -3.39 21.13
CA GLU A 111 26.63 -3.76 20.08
C GLU A 111 27.31 -2.53 19.45
N CYS A 112 26.59 -1.42 19.30
CA CYS A 112 27.15 -0.18 18.74
C CYS A 112 27.63 0.81 19.78
N GLU A 113 27.54 0.48 21.08
CA GLU A 113 28.05 1.34 22.15
C GLU A 113 29.52 1.70 21.95
N LYS A 114 30.33 0.74 21.47
CA LYS A 114 31.74 0.98 21.16
C LYS A 114 31.91 2.06 20.07
N ASP A 115 31.09 2.01 19.03
CA ASP A 115 31.17 2.92 17.88
C ASP A 115 30.55 4.29 18.20
N LEU A 116 29.47 4.32 18.97
CA LEU A 116 28.87 5.54 19.52
C LEU A 116 29.88 6.29 20.40
N ARG A 117 30.45 5.58 21.39
CA ARG A 117 31.49 6.14 22.27
C ARG A 117 32.69 6.61 21.46
N GLY A 118 33.22 5.74 20.60
CA GLY A 118 34.41 6.04 19.81
C GLY A 118 34.21 7.27 18.91
N GLN A 119 33.04 7.41 18.29
CA GLN A 119 32.75 8.58 17.47
C GLN A 119 32.65 9.87 18.29
N VAL A 120 32.02 9.84 19.46
CA VAL A 120 31.91 11.00 20.35
C VAL A 120 33.27 11.40 20.93
N GLU A 121 34.11 10.43 21.30
CA GLU A 121 35.50 10.67 21.73
C GLU A 121 36.32 11.35 20.63
N GLU A 122 36.20 10.92 19.38
CA GLU A 122 36.90 11.54 18.24
C GLU A 122 36.38 12.96 17.93
N LEU A 123 35.09 13.22 18.08
CA LEU A 123 34.54 14.58 17.97
C LEU A 123 35.07 15.50 19.08
N ALA A 124 35.21 14.99 20.31
CA ALA A 124 35.82 15.74 21.41
C ALA A 124 37.30 16.02 21.15
N ARG A 125 38.06 15.06 20.60
CA ARG A 125 39.46 15.26 20.17
C ARG A 125 39.56 16.31 19.06
N LEU A 126 38.66 16.28 18.08
CA LEU A 126 38.60 17.29 17.03
C LEU A 126 38.37 18.69 17.62
N LYS A 127 37.42 18.82 18.55
CA LYS A 127 37.11 20.09 19.21
C LYS A 127 38.26 20.61 20.07
N ALA A 128 39.00 19.72 20.73
CA ALA A 128 40.21 20.06 21.48
C ALA A 128 41.35 20.51 20.57
N ARG A 129 41.46 19.93 19.37
CA ARG A 129 42.49 20.29 18.38
C ARG A 129 42.18 21.61 17.68
N ASP A 130 40.94 21.80 17.23
CA ASP A 130 40.48 23.03 16.59
C ASP A 130 39.21 23.55 17.30
N PRO A 131 39.37 24.50 18.24
CA PRO A 131 38.24 25.10 18.93
C PRO A 131 37.23 25.78 17.98
N ARG A 132 37.64 26.16 16.77
CA ARG A 132 36.77 26.80 15.76
C ARG A 132 35.97 25.81 14.93
N ALA A 133 36.27 24.51 15.00
CA ALA A 133 35.51 23.49 14.30
C ALA A 133 34.04 23.54 14.74
N GLN A 134 33.13 23.66 13.76
CA GLN A 134 31.70 23.68 14.01
C GLN A 134 31.20 22.23 14.05
N ILE A 135 30.63 21.85 15.19
CA ILE A 135 30.04 20.54 15.42
C ILE A 135 28.65 20.80 16.00
N LEU A 136 27.64 20.11 15.50
CA LEU A 136 26.28 20.12 16.03
C LEU A 136 25.83 18.67 16.19
N THR A 137 25.43 18.28 17.39
CA THR A 137 24.83 16.97 17.62
C THR A 137 23.32 17.07 17.65
N LEU A 138 22.66 16.21 16.88
CA LEU A 138 21.23 15.96 16.91
C LEU A 138 21.01 14.57 17.49
N ASN A 139 20.62 14.51 18.76
CA ASN A 139 20.29 13.27 19.45
C ASN A 139 18.78 12.99 19.32
N MET A 140 18.43 11.83 18.78
CA MET A 140 17.06 11.34 18.72
C MET A 140 16.71 10.68 20.05
N ARG A 141 15.71 11.21 20.74
CA ARG A 141 15.32 10.75 22.07
C ARG A 141 13.86 10.29 22.11
N LYS A 142 13.65 9.01 22.45
CA LYS A 142 12.30 8.45 22.55
C LYS A 142 11.71 8.54 23.95
N ASN A 143 12.51 8.34 24.99
CA ASN A 143 12.05 8.39 26.37
C ASN A 143 12.19 9.82 26.93
N PRO A 144 11.11 10.53 27.29
CA PRO A 144 11.22 11.89 27.86
C PRO A 144 11.64 11.89 29.33
N TYR A 145 11.61 10.74 30.02
CA TYR A 145 11.89 10.63 31.46
C TYR A 145 13.33 10.24 31.81
N SER A 146 14.13 9.86 30.82
CA SER A 146 15.56 9.60 31.01
C SER A 146 16.37 10.89 31.18
N ASP A 147 17.68 10.75 31.37
CA ASP A 147 18.59 11.88 31.24
C ASP A 147 18.73 12.25 29.75
N ASP A 148 19.18 13.48 29.48
CA ASP A 148 19.46 13.91 28.10
C ASP A 148 20.73 13.23 27.55
N GLY A 149 20.85 13.20 26.22
CA GLY A 149 21.94 12.47 25.56
C GLY A 149 23.33 13.02 25.89
N ARG A 150 23.47 14.32 26.16
CA ARG A 150 24.76 14.91 26.56
C ARG A 150 25.14 14.40 27.94
N THR A 151 24.23 14.48 28.91
CA THR A 151 24.44 13.96 30.27
C THR A 151 24.77 12.47 30.24
N LEU A 152 24.02 11.67 29.45
CA LEU A 152 24.30 10.24 29.29
C LEU A 152 25.70 9.98 28.70
N ALA A 153 26.09 10.70 27.67
CA ALA A 153 27.42 10.57 27.06
C ALA A 153 28.55 10.99 28.01
N GLU A 154 28.35 12.05 28.79
CA GLU A 154 29.29 12.53 29.79
C GLU A 154 29.45 11.53 30.94
N ASP A 155 28.34 10.99 31.46
CA ASP A 155 28.33 10.06 32.59
C ASP A 155 28.84 8.67 32.19
N TRP A 156 28.44 8.15 31.03
CA TRP A 156 28.79 6.79 30.61
C TRP A 156 30.17 6.70 29.97
N TRP A 157 30.56 7.72 29.21
CA TRP A 157 31.79 7.70 28.42
C TRP A 157 32.87 8.67 28.93
N GLY A 158 32.59 9.50 29.93
CA GLY A 158 33.56 10.44 30.49
C GLY A 158 34.07 11.47 29.48
N THR A 159 33.29 11.77 28.44
CA THR A 159 33.68 12.67 27.36
C THR A 159 33.02 14.03 27.54
N ASN A 160 33.81 15.08 27.72
CA ASN A 160 33.32 16.45 27.91
C ASN A 160 32.80 17.06 26.60
N ILE A 161 31.51 17.35 26.52
CA ILE A 161 30.85 17.85 25.31
C ILE A 161 30.74 19.37 25.38
N THR A 162 31.48 20.07 24.52
CA THR A 162 31.57 21.55 24.51
C THR A 162 30.84 22.20 23.33
N TRP A 163 30.21 21.41 22.47
CA TRP A 163 29.49 21.87 21.29
C TRP A 163 27.98 21.75 21.46
N PRO A 164 27.17 22.50 20.68
CA PRO A 164 25.72 22.43 20.77
C PRO A 164 25.18 21.01 20.58
N TRP A 165 24.27 20.63 21.47
CA TRP A 165 23.63 19.32 21.53
C TRP A 165 22.12 19.51 21.59
N VAL A 166 21.44 19.07 20.55
CA VAL A 166 19.99 19.19 20.39
C VAL A 166 19.33 17.85 20.64
N GLU A 167 18.32 17.85 21.49
CA GLU A 167 17.43 16.71 21.70
C GLU A 167 16.20 16.84 20.81
N ASP A 168 16.00 15.90 19.89
CA ASP A 168 14.77 15.78 19.11
C ASP A 168 13.92 14.65 19.68
N GLN A 169 12.85 15.03 20.35
CA GLN A 169 11.92 14.10 20.98
C GLN A 169 10.95 13.49 19.96
N GLU A 170 10.50 12.25 20.19
CA GLU A 170 9.45 11.62 19.39
C GLU A 170 8.21 12.56 19.32
N PRO A 171 7.72 12.94 18.12
CA PRO A 171 7.80 12.24 16.82
C PRO A 171 8.98 12.61 15.89
N TYR A 172 10.08 13.15 16.39
CA TYR A 172 11.31 13.47 15.64
C TYR A 172 11.12 14.50 14.52
N SER A 173 10.69 15.69 14.90
CA SER A 173 10.37 16.76 13.95
C SER A 173 11.56 17.25 13.13
N ILE A 174 12.78 17.06 13.63
CA ILE A 174 14.03 17.47 13.00
C ILE A 174 14.67 16.27 12.29
N ALA A 175 14.89 15.17 12.99
CA ALA A 175 15.60 14.00 12.46
C ALA A 175 14.83 13.29 11.33
N SER A 176 13.50 13.40 11.30
CA SER A 176 12.67 12.93 10.17
C SER A 176 12.99 13.65 8.85
N LYS A 177 13.48 14.89 8.88
CA LYS A 177 13.95 15.60 7.66
C LYS A 177 15.24 15.00 7.11
N TYR A 178 15.99 14.27 7.94
CA TYR A 178 17.27 13.70 7.58
C TYR A 178 17.23 12.18 7.33
N ILE A 179 16.02 11.59 7.25
CA ILE A 179 15.85 10.13 7.17
C ILE A 179 16.62 9.49 6.01
N ASP A 180 16.68 10.14 4.85
CA ASP A 180 17.39 9.62 3.68
C ASP A 180 18.92 9.61 3.85
N TYR A 181 19.44 10.36 4.82
CA TYR A 181 20.87 10.49 5.09
C TYR A 181 21.36 9.54 6.18
N TRP A 182 20.53 9.21 7.17
CA TRP A 182 20.91 8.24 8.22
C TRP A 182 20.32 6.84 7.98
N ASN A 183 19.37 6.66 7.05
CA ASN A 183 18.95 5.35 6.60
C ASN A 183 19.88 4.88 5.47
N VAL A 184 20.43 3.68 5.59
CA VAL A 184 21.31 3.08 4.59
C VAL A 184 20.89 1.64 4.34
N ARG A 185 20.55 1.34 3.07
CA ARG A 185 20.07 0.02 2.62
C ARG A 185 18.89 -0.53 3.44
N GLY A 186 17.97 0.35 3.86
CA GLY A 186 16.77 -0.02 4.62
C GLY A 186 16.97 -0.21 6.13
N GLY A 187 18.16 0.10 6.67
CA GLY A 187 18.44 0.09 8.11
C GLY A 187 18.91 1.45 8.61
N SER A 188 18.69 1.72 9.91
CA SER A 188 19.18 2.95 10.56
C SER A 188 20.68 2.85 10.84
N SER A 189 21.44 3.82 10.34
CA SER A 189 22.82 4.05 10.72
C SER A 189 22.89 4.96 11.94
N ASN A 190 23.60 4.50 12.96
CA ASN A 190 23.76 5.20 14.22
C ASN A 190 25.14 4.88 14.83
N PRO A 191 26.05 5.86 14.96
CA PRO A 191 25.88 7.26 14.60
C PRO A 191 26.03 7.50 13.08
N THR A 192 25.55 8.65 12.61
CA THR A 192 25.73 9.13 11.23
C THR A 192 26.36 10.52 11.26
N ILE A 193 27.38 10.75 10.42
CA ILE A 193 28.08 12.03 10.31
C ILE A 193 27.81 12.63 8.94
N LEU A 194 27.30 13.86 8.91
CA LEU A 194 27.15 14.66 7.71
C LEU A 194 28.14 15.81 7.73
N LEU A 195 28.92 15.96 6.66
CA LEU A 195 29.74 17.13 6.41
C LEU A 195 28.95 18.11 5.56
N ILE A 196 28.66 19.27 6.12
CA ILE A 196 27.91 20.35 5.47
C ILE A 196 28.91 21.45 5.11
N ASP A 197 28.92 21.88 3.86
CA ASP A 197 29.76 22.96 3.36
C ASP A 197 29.34 24.34 3.90
N SER A 198 30.17 25.36 3.65
CA SER A 198 29.91 26.72 4.13
C SER A 198 28.66 27.39 3.52
N MET A 199 28.11 26.84 2.45
CA MET A 199 26.88 27.31 1.79
C MET A 199 25.62 26.57 2.27
N GLY A 200 25.77 25.50 3.05
CA GLY A 200 24.67 24.65 3.52
C GLY A 200 24.43 23.40 2.67
N GLY A 201 25.29 23.12 1.68
CA GLY A 201 25.25 21.90 0.89
C GLY A 201 25.85 20.71 1.65
N ILE A 202 25.31 19.51 1.43
CA ILE A 202 25.86 18.27 1.99
C ILE A 202 27.04 17.84 1.10
N ALA A 203 28.25 17.91 1.65
CA ALA A 203 29.50 17.54 0.98
C ALA A 203 29.78 16.04 1.07
N GLU A 204 29.54 15.43 2.24
CA GLU A 204 29.82 14.00 2.47
C GLU A 204 28.94 13.43 3.59
N ILE A 205 28.69 12.11 3.53
CA ILE A 205 27.93 11.36 4.51
C ILE A 205 28.74 10.12 4.94
N HIS A 206 28.81 9.88 6.24
CA HIS A 206 29.39 8.68 6.82
C HIS A 206 28.40 7.93 7.69
N HIS A 207 28.23 6.66 7.39
CA HIS A 207 27.42 5.74 8.17
C HIS A 207 28.34 4.91 9.06
N VAL A 208 28.43 5.21 10.35
CA VAL A 208 29.43 4.58 11.22
C VAL A 208 29.07 3.11 11.48
N TYR A 209 27.83 2.87 11.92
CA TYR A 209 27.35 1.54 12.30
C TYR A 209 25.89 1.35 11.89
N ARG A 210 25.52 0.17 11.37
CA ARG A 210 24.13 -0.21 11.11
C ARG A 210 23.72 -1.42 11.94
N VAL A 211 22.59 -1.27 12.61
CA VAL A 211 21.97 -2.35 13.39
C VAL A 211 21.73 -3.57 12.51
N GLY A 212 22.26 -4.72 12.93
CA GLY A 212 22.13 -6.01 12.23
C GLY A 212 23.17 -6.29 11.12
N GLU A 213 23.99 -5.31 10.72
CA GLU A 213 25.12 -5.53 9.79
C GLU A 213 26.48 -5.29 10.45
N GLY A 214 26.56 -4.33 11.38
CA GLY A 214 27.79 -3.95 12.06
C GLY A 214 28.35 -2.61 11.57
N GLU A 215 29.66 -2.45 11.72
CA GLU A 215 30.42 -1.27 11.28
C GLU A 215 30.39 -1.15 9.74
N ILE A 216 30.02 0.03 9.21
CA ILE A 216 29.97 0.29 7.75
C ILE A 216 31.19 1.11 7.31
N ASP A 217 31.18 2.42 7.59
CA ASP A 217 32.30 3.32 7.29
C ASP A 217 33.28 3.44 8.47
N GLY A 218 32.87 2.94 9.64
CA GLY A 218 33.64 2.99 10.86
C GLY A 218 33.78 4.38 11.48
N ILE A 219 34.42 4.39 12.65
CA ILE A 219 34.62 5.61 13.43
C ILE A 219 35.49 6.59 12.64
N GLN A 220 34.97 7.79 12.41
CA GLN A 220 35.69 8.87 11.74
C GLN A 220 36.63 9.56 12.73
N THR A 221 37.94 9.44 12.49
CA THR A 221 38.99 10.02 13.34
C THR A 221 39.01 11.55 13.28
N ALA A 222 39.45 12.17 14.37
CA ALA A 222 39.62 13.62 14.46
C ALA A 222 40.56 14.17 13.37
N ASP A 223 41.62 13.44 13.01
CA ASP A 223 42.53 13.83 11.94
C ASP A 223 41.84 13.86 10.57
N ALA A 224 41.07 12.81 10.25
CA ALA A 224 40.35 12.72 8.99
C ALA A 224 39.27 13.82 8.88
N LEU A 225 38.48 14.02 9.93
CA LEU A 225 37.46 15.07 9.98
C LEU A 225 38.08 16.48 9.89
N TYR A 226 39.22 16.71 10.56
CA TYR A 226 39.94 17.97 10.49
C TYR A 226 40.43 18.31 9.08
N MET A 227 40.98 17.33 8.35
CA MET A 227 41.40 17.53 6.96
C MET A 227 40.20 17.86 6.06
N LYS A 228 39.07 17.16 6.23
CA LYS A 228 37.84 17.39 5.45
C LYS A 228 37.20 18.75 5.72
N LEU A 229 37.31 19.27 6.95
CA LEU A 229 36.83 20.61 7.28
C LEU A 229 37.68 21.73 6.63
N GLN A 230 38.94 21.48 6.27
CA GLN A 230 39.77 22.50 5.61
C GLN A 230 39.51 22.61 4.11
N ASP A 231 39.13 21.51 3.46
CA ASP A 231 38.80 21.49 2.04
C ASP A 231 37.54 20.64 1.78
N PRO A 232 36.35 21.16 2.08
CA PRO A 232 35.10 20.45 1.82
C PRO A 232 34.77 20.33 0.32
N GLY A 233 35.58 20.94 -0.58
CA GLY A 233 35.26 21.14 -1.98
C GLY A 233 35.92 20.18 -2.98
N THR A 234 36.96 19.43 -2.61
CA THR A 234 37.78 18.68 -3.59
C THR A 234 37.65 17.15 -3.56
N SER A 235 36.91 16.54 -2.63
CA SER A 235 36.77 15.07 -2.61
C SER A 235 35.32 14.59 -2.74
N GLN A 236 35.01 14.02 -3.91
CA GLN A 236 33.95 13.03 -4.14
C GLN A 236 32.47 13.46 -3.99
N ARG A 237 32.02 14.40 -4.85
CA ARG A 237 30.60 14.49 -5.23
C ARG A 237 30.08 13.20 -5.90
N GLU A 238 30.95 12.39 -6.50
CA GLU A 238 30.63 11.07 -7.08
C GLU A 238 30.25 10.00 -6.02
N SER A 239 30.48 10.23 -4.71
CA SER A 239 30.20 9.23 -3.67
C SER A 239 28.83 9.39 -2.97
N LEU A 240 28.08 10.47 -3.21
CA LEU A 240 26.78 10.67 -2.53
C LEU A 240 25.69 9.72 -3.06
N ASP A 241 25.68 9.43 -4.36
CA ASP A 241 24.63 8.62 -5.01
C ASP A 241 24.59 7.15 -4.54
N GLY A 242 25.70 6.64 -3.98
CA GLY A 242 25.76 5.28 -3.41
C GLY A 242 25.47 5.21 -1.91
N LYS A 243 25.44 6.36 -1.21
CA LYS A 243 25.29 6.45 0.26
C LYS A 243 23.92 6.95 0.70
N ILE A 244 23.24 7.75 -0.11
CA ILE A 244 21.89 8.23 0.21
C ILE A 244 20.91 7.12 -0.16
N SER A 245 20.18 6.59 0.84
CA SER A 245 19.15 5.57 0.61
C SER A 245 17.89 6.21 0.05
N ARG A 246 17.96 6.78 -1.16
CA ARG A 246 16.77 7.08 -1.95
C ARG A 246 16.21 5.76 -2.47
N GLN A 247 15.48 5.06 -1.62
CA GLN A 247 14.60 4.00 -2.08
C GLN A 247 13.41 4.68 -2.76
N GLU A 248 13.65 5.31 -3.92
CA GLU A 248 12.61 5.97 -4.68
C GLU A 248 11.60 4.89 -5.05
N VAL A 249 10.47 4.87 -4.34
CA VAL A 249 9.30 4.13 -4.79
C VAL A 249 8.87 4.84 -6.06
N SER A 250 9.43 4.37 -7.17
CA SER A 250 9.13 4.93 -8.47
C SER A 250 7.63 4.75 -8.71
N ALA A 251 7.00 5.75 -9.33
CA ALA A 251 5.64 5.64 -9.86
C ALA A 251 5.45 4.32 -10.62
N PHE A 252 6.50 3.89 -11.32
CA PHE A 252 6.58 2.60 -12.01
C PHE A 252 6.46 1.39 -11.06
N GLY A 253 7.17 1.38 -9.94
CA GLY A 253 7.06 0.33 -8.92
C GLY A 253 5.63 0.20 -8.36
N MET A 254 4.97 1.32 -8.06
CA MET A 254 3.58 1.32 -7.60
C MET A 254 2.60 0.82 -8.66
N PHE A 255 2.84 1.18 -9.92
CA PHE A 255 2.05 0.70 -11.04
C PHE A 255 2.17 -0.82 -11.21
N ILE A 256 3.41 -1.36 -11.21
CA ILE A 256 3.67 -2.79 -11.31
C ILE A 256 3.08 -3.53 -10.11
N LEU A 257 3.24 -2.99 -8.90
CA LEU A 257 2.64 -3.57 -7.71
C LEU A 257 1.12 -3.67 -7.87
N GLY A 258 0.46 -2.64 -8.39
CA GLY A 258 -0.97 -2.65 -8.71
C GLY A 258 -1.38 -3.74 -9.72
N ILE A 259 -0.56 -3.98 -10.75
CA ILE A 259 -0.79 -5.08 -11.70
C ILE A 259 -0.71 -6.42 -10.97
N VAL A 260 0.34 -6.64 -10.20
CA VAL A 260 0.57 -7.89 -9.45
C VAL A 260 -0.55 -8.15 -8.45
N THR A 261 -1.01 -7.12 -7.73
CA THR A 261 -2.09 -7.24 -6.76
C THR A 261 -3.47 -7.44 -7.40
N SER A 262 -3.67 -7.07 -8.67
CA SER A 262 -4.93 -7.37 -9.39
C SER A 262 -5.09 -8.85 -9.75
N LEU A 263 -3.97 -9.55 -9.92
CA LEU A 263 -3.93 -11.00 -10.05
C LEU A 263 -4.17 -11.68 -8.69
N ALA A 264 -4.35 -10.88 -7.63
CA ALA A 264 -4.71 -11.45 -6.37
C ALA A 264 -6.08 -12.14 -6.48
N PRO A 265 -6.16 -13.38 -6.03
CA PRO A 265 -7.37 -14.23 -5.93
C PRO A 265 -8.58 -13.57 -5.27
N CYS A 266 -8.37 -12.67 -4.30
CA CYS A 266 -9.42 -11.90 -3.65
C CYS A 266 -10.11 -10.97 -4.67
N SER A 267 -9.30 -10.30 -5.51
CA SER A 267 -9.77 -9.45 -6.59
C SER A 267 -10.41 -10.28 -7.71
N ILE A 268 -9.83 -11.42 -8.07
CA ILE A 268 -10.37 -12.33 -9.10
C ILE A 268 -11.74 -12.87 -8.72
N ALA A 269 -11.91 -13.39 -7.49
CA ALA A 269 -13.18 -13.95 -7.04
C ALA A 269 -14.30 -12.91 -7.03
N LEU A 270 -14.01 -11.71 -6.51
CA LEU A 270 -14.97 -10.62 -6.45
C LEU A 270 -15.34 -10.10 -7.85
N MET A 271 -14.36 -10.03 -8.75
CA MET A 271 -14.56 -9.66 -10.15
C MET A 271 -15.44 -10.68 -10.89
N ILE A 272 -15.25 -11.98 -10.66
CA ILE A 272 -16.10 -13.03 -11.24
C ILE A 272 -17.54 -12.91 -10.73
N ALA A 273 -17.74 -12.70 -9.43
CA ALA A 273 -19.08 -12.53 -8.86
C ALA A 273 -19.80 -11.31 -9.45
N VAL A 274 -19.09 -10.19 -9.55
CA VAL A 274 -19.62 -8.93 -10.08
C VAL A 274 -19.89 -9.03 -11.57
N PHE A 275 -18.99 -9.60 -12.39
CA PHE A 275 -19.24 -9.77 -13.81
C PHE A 275 -20.31 -10.81 -14.08
N SER A 276 -20.35 -11.93 -13.33
CA SER A 276 -21.45 -12.88 -13.42
C SER A 276 -22.79 -12.19 -13.15
N TYR A 277 -22.87 -11.38 -12.09
CA TYR A 277 -24.07 -10.63 -11.76
C TYR A 277 -24.45 -9.59 -12.82
N VAL A 278 -23.49 -8.77 -13.29
CA VAL A 278 -23.70 -7.76 -14.33
C VAL A 278 -24.11 -8.40 -15.66
N LEU A 279 -23.48 -9.51 -16.05
CA LEU A 279 -23.84 -10.30 -17.23
C LEU A 279 -25.24 -10.91 -17.08
N THR A 280 -25.61 -11.36 -15.87
CA THR A 280 -26.94 -11.93 -15.60
C THR A 280 -28.04 -10.88 -15.69
N VAL A 281 -27.80 -9.67 -15.15
CA VAL A 281 -28.75 -8.55 -15.22
C VAL A 281 -28.87 -7.99 -16.65
N ARG A 282 -27.77 -7.92 -17.40
CA ARG A 282 -27.74 -7.37 -18.77
C ARG A 282 -28.17 -8.35 -19.87
N ARG A 283 -28.09 -9.66 -19.64
CA ARG A 283 -28.64 -10.68 -20.58
C ARG A 283 -30.13 -10.40 -20.87
N LYS A 284 -30.85 -9.78 -19.93
CA LYS A 284 -32.25 -9.39 -20.09
C LYS A 284 -32.46 -8.17 -21.00
N ASP A 285 -31.50 -7.25 -21.05
CA ASP A 285 -31.54 -6.03 -21.89
C ASP A 285 -30.96 -6.26 -23.30
N GLU A 286 -29.96 -7.14 -23.43
CA GLU A 286 -29.20 -7.37 -24.66
C GLU A 286 -30.01 -8.12 -25.74
N TYR A 287 -31.01 -8.92 -25.35
CA TYR A 287 -31.99 -9.51 -26.27
C TYR A 287 -32.85 -8.46 -27.02
N LEU A 288 -32.93 -7.22 -26.52
CA LEU A 288 -33.76 -6.16 -27.09
C LEU A 288 -33.01 -5.17 -27.99
N ARG A 289 -31.66 -5.14 -27.98
CA ARG A 289 -30.88 -4.11 -28.69
C ARG A 289 -29.83 -4.69 -29.63
N LYS A 290 -30.27 -5.04 -30.85
CA LYS A 290 -29.43 -5.52 -31.95
C LYS A 290 -28.76 -4.35 -32.68
N ASN A 291 -27.60 -3.84 -32.24
CA ASN A 291 -26.54 -3.29 -33.13
C ASN A 291 -25.26 -2.66 -32.52
N THR A 292 -25.01 -2.66 -31.21
CA THR A 292 -23.78 -2.02 -30.70
C THR A 292 -22.59 -2.99 -30.62
N SER A 293 -21.41 -2.51 -31.01
CA SER A 293 -20.14 -3.26 -30.94
C SER A 293 -19.85 -3.70 -29.50
N THR A 294 -20.10 -4.97 -29.21
CA THR A 294 -20.07 -5.59 -27.88
C THR A 294 -18.73 -5.35 -27.15
N SER A 295 -17.61 -5.31 -27.87
CA SER A 295 -16.26 -5.15 -27.29
C SER A 295 -16.00 -3.71 -26.80
N ARG A 296 -16.42 -2.68 -27.55
CA ARG A 296 -16.16 -1.26 -27.21
C ARG A 296 -16.87 -0.83 -25.93
N GLU A 297 -18.08 -1.34 -25.71
CA GLU A 297 -18.80 -1.11 -24.46
C GLU A 297 -18.07 -1.73 -23.27
N GLY A 298 -17.57 -2.97 -23.38
CA GLY A 298 -16.79 -3.62 -22.31
C GLY A 298 -15.53 -2.85 -21.92
N PHE A 299 -14.80 -2.32 -22.91
CA PHE A 299 -13.62 -1.50 -22.70
C PHE A 299 -13.92 -0.20 -21.94
N ILE A 300 -14.97 0.53 -22.35
CA ILE A 300 -15.39 1.78 -21.68
C ILE A 300 -15.80 1.52 -20.22
N MET A 301 -16.46 0.39 -19.97
CA MET A 301 -16.86 -0.02 -18.62
C MET A 301 -15.64 -0.36 -17.75
N GLY A 302 -14.64 -1.04 -18.32
CA GLY A 302 -13.37 -1.33 -17.63
C GLY A 302 -12.61 -0.06 -17.25
N ILE A 303 -12.54 0.95 -18.13
CA ILE A 303 -11.93 2.24 -17.83
C ILE A 303 -12.70 2.97 -16.73
N ALA A 304 -14.03 3.05 -16.84
CA ALA A 304 -14.88 3.69 -15.84
C ALA A 304 -14.69 3.06 -14.45
N PHE A 305 -14.67 1.73 -14.40
CA PHE A 305 -14.42 0.97 -13.18
C PHE A 305 -13.04 1.26 -12.58
N THR A 306 -12.00 1.28 -13.42
CA THR A 306 -10.61 1.58 -13.00
C THR A 306 -10.49 2.99 -12.44
N LEU A 307 -11.10 4.00 -13.08
CA LEU A 307 -11.12 5.37 -12.59
C LEU A 307 -11.85 5.49 -11.25
N GLY A 308 -12.95 4.76 -11.06
CA GLY A 308 -13.66 4.69 -9.79
C GLY A 308 -12.79 4.15 -8.67
N MET A 309 -12.04 3.06 -8.92
CA MET A 309 -11.08 2.52 -7.95
C MET A 309 -9.91 3.46 -7.69
N GLY A 310 -9.32 4.03 -8.74
CA GLY A 310 -8.20 4.97 -8.63
C GLY A 310 -8.56 6.19 -7.77
N LEU A 311 -9.78 6.73 -7.93
CA LEU A 311 -10.25 7.85 -7.13
C LEU A 311 -10.33 7.51 -5.63
N VAL A 312 -10.82 6.31 -5.29
CA VAL A 312 -10.88 5.88 -3.88
C VAL A 312 -9.48 5.74 -3.29
N PHE A 313 -8.53 5.15 -4.03
CA PHE A 313 -7.14 5.05 -3.58
C PHE A 313 -6.43 6.38 -3.47
N PHE A 314 -6.72 7.32 -4.37
CA PHE A 314 -6.23 8.69 -4.26
C PHE A 314 -6.67 9.34 -2.95
N VAL A 315 -7.98 9.30 -2.65
CA VAL A 315 -8.56 9.86 -1.41
C VAL A 315 -8.00 9.16 -0.17
N LEU A 316 -7.90 7.83 -0.21
CA LEU A 316 -7.30 7.05 0.88
C LEU A 316 -5.84 7.44 1.12
N GLY A 317 -5.07 7.66 0.05
CA GLY A 317 -3.66 8.09 0.12
C GLY A 317 -3.49 9.47 0.72
N LEU A 318 -4.36 10.43 0.36
CA LEU A 318 -4.38 11.75 1.00
C LEU A 318 -4.61 11.64 2.51
N PHE A 319 -5.56 10.79 2.92
CA PHE A 319 -5.91 10.59 4.32
C PHE A 319 -4.77 9.91 5.10
N ILE A 320 -4.18 8.84 4.55
CA ILE A 320 -3.10 8.11 5.21
C ILE A 320 -1.86 9.00 5.40
N SER A 321 -1.50 9.81 4.41
CA SER A 321 -0.37 10.75 4.53
C SER A 321 -0.56 11.77 5.66
N GLN A 322 -1.80 12.11 6.02
CA GLN A 322 -2.09 13.03 7.11
C GLN A 322 -2.16 12.34 8.48
N VAL A 323 -2.62 11.09 8.55
CA VAL A 323 -2.84 10.35 9.81
C VAL A 323 -1.61 9.50 10.20
N GLY A 324 -0.70 9.23 9.26
CA GLY A 324 0.44 8.30 9.42
C GLY A 324 1.35 8.57 10.64
N VAL A 325 1.52 9.82 11.05
CA VAL A 325 2.34 10.19 12.21
C VAL A 325 1.72 9.72 13.54
N PHE A 326 0.38 9.70 13.64
CA PHE A 326 -0.34 9.26 14.85
C PHE A 326 -0.54 7.75 14.92
N LEU A 327 -0.55 7.06 13.77
CA LEU A 327 -0.73 5.61 13.67
C LEU A 327 0.52 4.82 14.13
N ARG A 328 1.67 5.48 14.20
CA ARG A 328 3.00 4.86 14.36
C ARG A 328 3.31 4.41 15.80
N ASP A 329 2.67 5.01 16.82
CA ASP A 329 3.08 4.82 18.22
C ASP A 329 2.16 3.88 19.03
N SER A 330 1.03 3.46 18.46
CA SER A 330 0.09 2.62 19.21
C SER A 330 0.18 1.16 18.81
N ARG A 331 0.70 0.31 19.72
CA ARG A 331 0.54 -1.16 19.64
C ARG A 331 -0.94 -1.57 19.46
N VAL A 332 -1.87 -0.72 19.89
CA VAL A 332 -3.31 -0.90 19.71
C VAL A 332 -3.71 -0.92 18.22
N PHE A 333 -2.99 -0.21 17.35
CA PHE A 333 -3.29 -0.18 15.93
C PHE A 333 -3.10 -1.56 15.28
N ASP A 334 -1.98 -2.25 15.54
CA ASP A 334 -1.71 -3.59 15.01
C ASP A 334 -2.78 -4.61 15.44
N LEU A 335 -3.24 -4.49 16.69
CA LEU A 335 -4.33 -5.31 17.22
C LEU A 335 -5.66 -5.03 16.50
N VAL A 336 -6.02 -3.75 16.33
CA VAL A 336 -7.27 -3.36 15.65
C VAL A 336 -7.24 -3.80 14.18
N ALA A 337 -6.14 -3.57 13.48
CA ALA A 337 -5.95 -3.99 12.09
C ALA A 337 -6.01 -5.53 11.96
N GLY A 338 -5.36 -6.26 12.87
CA GLY A 338 -5.38 -7.72 12.94
C GLY A 338 -6.78 -8.28 13.16
N ILE A 339 -7.54 -7.75 14.12
CA ILE A 339 -8.93 -8.16 14.40
C ILE A 339 -9.82 -7.90 13.17
N ILE A 340 -9.71 -6.72 12.55
CA ILE A 340 -10.47 -6.39 11.34
C ILE A 340 -10.15 -7.37 10.21
N MET A 341 -8.87 -7.67 9.96
CA MET A 341 -8.47 -8.67 8.95
C MET A 341 -9.05 -10.05 9.22
N ILE A 342 -9.05 -10.52 10.48
CA ILE A 342 -9.62 -11.82 10.86
C ILE A 342 -11.12 -11.84 10.59
N LEU A 343 -11.87 -10.81 11.02
CA LEU A 343 -13.32 -10.73 10.80
C LEU A 343 -13.66 -10.76 9.31
N LEU A 344 -12.87 -10.08 8.49
CA LEU A 344 -13.07 -10.01 7.04
C LEU A 344 -12.65 -11.28 6.32
N GLY A 345 -11.58 -11.94 6.76
CA GLY A 345 -11.20 -13.26 6.25
C GLY A 345 -12.27 -14.31 6.55
N ILE A 346 -12.86 -14.29 7.75
CA ILE A 346 -13.99 -15.15 8.11
C ILE A 346 -15.20 -14.86 7.20
N SER A 347 -15.54 -13.58 7.00
CA SER A 347 -16.60 -13.13 6.08
C SER A 347 -16.39 -13.66 4.65
N ASN A 348 -15.14 -13.75 4.21
CA ASN A 348 -14.77 -14.21 2.87
C ASN A 348 -14.96 -15.74 2.69
N ILE A 349 -14.66 -16.55 3.72
CA ILE A 349 -14.80 -18.01 3.67
C ILE A 349 -16.26 -18.45 3.81
N LYS A 350 -17.01 -17.83 4.73
CA LYS A 350 -18.44 -18.06 4.90
C LYS A 350 -19.14 -16.72 5.13
N PRO A 351 -20.17 -16.36 4.34
CA PRO A 351 -20.95 -15.17 4.62
C PRO A 351 -21.49 -15.27 6.05
N LEU A 352 -21.11 -14.30 6.89
CA LEU A 352 -21.37 -14.25 8.35
C LEU A 352 -22.83 -14.50 8.75
N GLY A 353 -23.78 -14.36 7.83
CA GLY A 353 -25.20 -14.65 8.04
C GLY A 353 -25.49 -16.09 8.47
N GLU A 354 -24.73 -17.09 8.00
CA GLU A 354 -24.97 -18.48 8.41
C GLU A 354 -24.48 -18.78 9.83
N MET A 355 -23.35 -18.19 10.27
CA MET A 355 -22.82 -18.42 11.62
C MET A 355 -23.55 -17.63 12.71
N LEU A 356 -24.20 -16.50 12.39
CA LEU A 356 -25.00 -15.74 13.37
C LEU A 356 -26.44 -16.27 13.52
N SER A 357 -26.93 -17.06 12.57
CA SER A 357 -28.28 -17.66 12.60
C SER A 357 -28.66 -18.40 13.91
N PRO A 358 -27.77 -19.13 14.61
CA PRO A 358 -28.13 -19.75 15.90
C PRO A 358 -28.27 -18.74 17.05
N LEU A 359 -27.73 -17.53 16.92
CA LEU A 359 -27.81 -16.49 17.96
C LEU A 359 -29.01 -15.55 17.75
N THR A 360 -29.26 -15.13 16.51
CA THR A 360 -30.41 -14.27 16.15
C THR A 360 -31.75 -14.99 16.37
N SER A 361 -31.79 -16.30 16.14
CA SER A 361 -32.97 -17.12 16.41
C SER A 361 -33.25 -17.31 17.91
N ARG A 362 -32.24 -17.27 18.78
CA ARG A 362 -32.42 -17.36 20.24
C ARG A 362 -32.95 -16.07 20.87
N ILE A 363 -32.61 -14.92 20.30
CA ILE A 363 -33.14 -13.62 20.76
C ILE A 363 -34.58 -13.42 20.29
N ARG A 364 -34.93 -13.87 19.07
CA ARG A 364 -36.30 -13.76 18.54
C ARG A 364 -37.31 -14.70 19.21
N ARG A 365 -36.86 -15.80 19.81
CA ARG A 365 -37.75 -16.79 20.47
C ARG A 365 -38.19 -16.42 21.89
N ARG A 366 -37.69 -15.31 22.46
CA ARG A 366 -38.07 -14.86 23.81
C ARG A 366 -39.22 -13.84 23.85
N GLY A 367 -39.82 -13.53 22.70
CA GLY A 367 -40.95 -12.59 22.60
C GLY A 367 -42.05 -13.12 21.67
N SER A 368 -42.63 -14.27 21.97
CA SER A 368 -43.78 -14.79 21.20
C SER A 368 -44.87 -15.27 22.15
N ASP A 369 -45.87 -14.41 22.37
CA ASP A 369 -47.21 -14.77 22.83
C ASP A 369 -48.10 -14.96 21.58
N PRO A 370 -49.05 -15.92 21.53
CA PRO A 370 -49.69 -16.32 20.28
C PRO A 370 -51.07 -15.67 20.08
N GLY A 371 -51.29 -15.06 18.92
CA GLY A 371 -52.64 -14.79 18.42
C GLY A 371 -52.74 -13.55 17.52
N GLY A 372 -53.21 -13.74 16.29
CA GLY A 372 -53.72 -12.65 15.44
C GLY A 372 -53.11 -12.63 14.04
N ILE A 373 -53.91 -13.03 13.06
CA ILE A 373 -53.65 -12.91 11.63
C ILE A 373 -53.62 -11.43 11.26
N HIS A 374 -52.52 -10.96 10.66
CA HIS A 374 -52.51 -9.78 9.78
C HIS A 374 -51.40 -9.94 8.74
N GLU A 375 -51.79 -10.05 7.48
CA GLU A 375 -50.93 -9.81 6.32
C GLU A 375 -50.47 -8.34 6.36
N THR A 376 -49.17 -8.08 6.41
CA THR A 376 -48.53 -6.86 5.88
C THR A 376 -47.01 -7.00 5.88
N GLY A 377 -46.44 -6.96 4.67
CA GLY A 377 -45.13 -6.39 4.33
C GLY A 377 -43.93 -6.76 5.22
N ASP A 378 -43.13 -7.71 4.74
CA ASP A 378 -41.79 -8.00 5.25
C ASP A 378 -40.86 -6.78 5.14
N GLY A 379 -40.90 -5.94 6.16
CA GLY A 379 -39.89 -4.93 6.47
C GLY A 379 -38.69 -5.58 7.14
N GLU A 380 -38.00 -6.46 6.43
CA GLU A 380 -36.66 -6.90 6.84
C GLU A 380 -35.68 -5.82 6.38
N SER A 381 -34.92 -5.22 7.32
CA SER A 381 -34.00 -4.13 7.04
C SER A 381 -32.91 -4.59 6.07
N ASP A 382 -33.11 -4.38 4.77
CA ASP A 382 -32.10 -4.53 3.72
C ASP A 382 -30.78 -3.91 4.24
N GLY A 383 -29.76 -4.74 4.43
CA GLY A 383 -28.46 -4.29 4.91
C GLY A 383 -27.93 -3.13 4.05
N LEU A 384 -27.18 -2.22 4.65
CA LEU A 384 -26.70 -0.98 4.02
C LEU A 384 -25.97 -1.25 2.67
N ILE A 385 -25.29 -2.40 2.57
CA ILE A 385 -24.64 -2.89 1.37
C ILE A 385 -25.67 -3.31 0.30
N GLN A 386 -26.72 -4.04 0.66
CA GLN A 386 -27.77 -4.52 -0.25
C GLN A 386 -28.59 -3.36 -0.84
N ARG A 387 -28.83 -2.33 -0.03
CA ARG A 387 -29.49 -1.08 -0.45
C ARG A 387 -28.61 -0.25 -1.39
N SER A 388 -27.30 -0.23 -1.15
CA SER A 388 -26.32 0.43 -2.00
C SER A 388 -26.20 -0.28 -3.37
N VAL A 389 -26.14 -1.61 -3.37
CA VAL A 389 -26.12 -2.42 -4.60
C VAL A 389 -27.38 -2.21 -5.45
N LYS A 390 -28.58 -2.25 -4.84
CA LYS A 390 -29.85 -1.94 -5.55
C LYS A 390 -29.86 -0.53 -6.15
N THR A 391 -29.25 0.45 -5.47
CA THR A 391 -29.19 1.84 -5.94
C THR A 391 -28.22 1.99 -7.11
N SER A 392 -27.03 1.38 -7.04
CA SER A 392 -26.10 1.32 -8.17
C SER A 392 -26.72 0.65 -9.39
N LEU A 393 -27.54 -0.39 -9.18
CA LEU A 393 -28.23 -1.10 -10.27
C LEU A 393 -29.30 -0.26 -10.95
N LYS A 394 -30.02 0.58 -10.20
CA LYS A 394 -30.91 1.59 -10.81
C LYS A 394 -30.10 2.61 -11.62
N LEU A 395 -28.92 2.99 -11.16
CA LEU A 395 -28.01 3.90 -11.86
C LEU A 395 -27.47 3.30 -13.17
N PHE A 396 -27.13 2.01 -13.18
CA PHE A 396 -26.72 1.25 -14.37
C PHE A 396 -27.78 1.25 -15.48
N LYS A 397 -29.06 1.34 -15.11
CA LYS A 397 -30.19 1.41 -16.04
C LYS A 397 -30.23 2.75 -16.80
N TYR A 398 -29.69 3.82 -16.22
CA TYR A 398 -29.62 5.14 -16.83
C TYR A 398 -28.35 5.32 -17.68
N SER A 399 -27.18 4.90 -17.15
CA SER A 399 -25.92 4.91 -17.90
C SER A 399 -25.04 3.74 -17.49
N ALA A 400 -24.51 3.02 -18.48
CA ALA A 400 -23.58 1.92 -18.26
C ALA A 400 -22.32 2.44 -17.55
N PHE A 401 -21.80 3.58 -17.99
CA PHE A 401 -20.57 4.21 -17.48
C PHE A 401 -20.67 4.58 -16.00
N ILE A 402 -21.76 5.23 -15.57
CA ILE A 402 -21.93 5.66 -14.18
C ILE A 402 -22.06 4.48 -13.23
N GLY A 403 -22.69 3.41 -13.71
CA GLY A 403 -22.79 2.15 -12.97
C GLY A 403 -21.42 1.51 -12.78
N ALA A 404 -20.64 1.36 -13.86
CA ALA A 404 -19.31 0.76 -13.79
C ALA A 404 -18.35 1.55 -12.91
N PHE A 405 -18.41 2.88 -12.98
CA PHE A 405 -17.65 3.78 -12.10
C PHE A 405 -18.04 3.61 -10.63
N SER A 406 -19.34 3.62 -10.32
CA SER A 406 -19.83 3.43 -8.94
C SER A 406 -19.45 2.05 -8.39
N LEU A 407 -19.55 1.03 -9.23
CA LEU A 407 -19.15 -0.34 -8.90
C LEU A 407 -17.66 -0.43 -8.57
N GLY A 408 -16.81 0.31 -9.29
CA GLY A 408 -15.39 0.48 -8.96
C GLY A 408 -15.17 1.10 -7.58
N ILE A 409 -15.93 2.15 -7.23
CA ILE A 409 -15.86 2.76 -5.89
C ILE A 409 -16.23 1.75 -4.79
N PHE A 410 -17.36 1.06 -4.93
CA PHE A 410 -17.79 0.05 -3.94
C PHE A 410 -16.79 -1.11 -3.83
N PHE A 411 -16.21 -1.51 -4.96
CA PHE A 411 -15.18 -2.54 -4.99
C PHE A 411 -13.92 -2.09 -4.24
N ALA A 412 -13.42 -0.88 -4.48
CA ALA A 412 -12.25 -0.37 -3.77
C ALA A 412 -12.50 -0.25 -2.25
N LEU A 413 -13.71 0.15 -1.84
CA LEU A 413 -14.10 0.19 -0.42
C LEU A 413 -14.23 -1.20 0.21
N GLY A 414 -14.79 -2.18 -0.51
CA GLY A 414 -14.92 -3.56 -0.04
C GLY A 414 -13.61 -4.35 -0.03
N TRP A 415 -12.69 -4.02 -0.94
CA TRP A 415 -11.37 -4.60 -1.08
C TRP A 415 -10.31 -3.90 -0.21
N ALA A 416 -10.66 -2.75 0.39
CA ALA A 416 -9.78 -1.96 1.25
C ALA A 416 -9.00 -2.80 2.27
N PRO A 417 -9.58 -3.80 2.96
CA PRO A 417 -8.84 -4.50 4.00
C PRO A 417 -7.75 -5.45 3.49
N CYS A 418 -7.95 -6.09 2.32
CA CYS A 418 -6.95 -6.97 1.72
C CYS A 418 -5.89 -6.16 0.94
N ALA A 419 -6.34 -5.09 0.27
CA ALA A 419 -5.45 -4.12 -0.35
C ALA A 419 -4.54 -3.47 0.68
N LEU A 420 -5.13 -3.05 1.80
CA LEU A 420 -4.42 -2.37 2.88
C LEU A 420 -3.35 -3.26 3.45
N SER A 421 -3.59 -4.56 3.69
CA SER A 421 -2.56 -5.49 4.19
C SER A 421 -1.37 -5.65 3.24
N MET A 422 -1.62 -5.70 1.93
CA MET A 422 -0.55 -5.88 0.93
C MET A 422 0.21 -4.59 0.66
N VAL A 423 -0.47 -3.45 0.73
CA VAL A 423 0.10 -2.12 0.50
C VAL A 423 0.63 -1.51 1.81
N PHE A 424 0.36 -2.14 2.96
CA PHE A 424 0.75 -1.67 4.29
C PHE A 424 2.25 -1.37 4.43
N PRO A 425 3.17 -2.25 3.99
CA PRO A 425 4.60 -1.97 4.11
C PRO A 425 5.01 -0.71 3.35
N VAL A 426 4.42 -0.49 2.17
CA VAL A 426 4.66 0.71 1.36
C VAL A 426 4.04 1.94 2.00
N LEU A 427 2.84 1.82 2.58
CA LEU A 427 2.16 2.93 3.27
C LEU A 427 2.89 3.36 4.54
N ILE A 428 3.38 2.41 5.34
CA ILE A 428 4.22 2.70 6.52
C ILE A 428 5.48 3.46 6.07
N TRP A 429 6.10 3.00 4.99
CA TRP A 429 7.30 3.64 4.47
C TRP A 429 7.02 5.06 3.94
N LEU A 430 5.93 5.25 3.18
CA LEU A 430 5.49 6.58 2.74
C LEU A 430 5.13 7.50 3.90
N ALA A 431 4.49 6.97 4.94
CA ALA A 431 4.21 7.73 6.17
C ALA A 431 5.48 8.07 6.96
N SER A 432 6.60 7.39 6.71
CA SER A 432 7.89 7.69 7.33
C SER A 432 8.65 8.80 6.62
N GLN A 433 8.20 9.22 5.44
CA GLN A 433 8.80 10.27 4.66
C GLN A 433 7.99 11.57 4.87
N ASN A 434 8.65 12.73 4.86
CA ASN A 434 7.98 14.04 4.82
C ASN A 434 7.40 14.32 3.41
N VAL A 435 6.70 13.34 2.83
CA VAL A 435 6.06 13.47 1.53
C VAL A 435 4.77 14.27 1.67
N THR A 436 4.54 15.15 0.69
CA THR A 436 3.29 15.91 0.63
C THR A 436 2.09 14.95 0.56
N PRO A 437 0.94 15.27 1.18
CA PRO A 437 -0.25 14.42 1.09
C PRO A 437 -0.63 14.11 -0.35
N LEU A 438 -0.45 15.10 -1.24
CA LEU A 438 -0.66 14.98 -2.67
C LEU A 438 0.20 13.88 -3.31
N ALA A 439 1.48 13.76 -2.92
CA ALA A 439 2.37 12.71 -3.42
C ALA A 439 1.90 11.30 -3.00
N GLY A 440 1.48 11.13 -1.74
CA GLY A 440 0.90 9.84 -1.30
C GLY A 440 -0.40 9.50 -2.04
N GLY A 441 -1.25 10.51 -2.28
CA GLY A 441 -2.46 10.36 -3.09
C GLY A 441 -2.15 9.94 -4.53
N THR A 442 -1.21 10.61 -5.22
CA THR A 442 -0.86 10.29 -6.61
C THR A 442 -0.22 8.92 -6.75
N MET A 443 0.61 8.49 -5.81
CA MET A 443 1.19 7.15 -5.81
C MET A 443 0.13 6.05 -5.70
N LEU A 444 -0.85 6.21 -4.80
CA LEU A 444 -1.95 5.25 -4.67
C LEU A 444 -2.94 5.31 -5.85
N PHE A 445 -3.08 6.47 -6.49
CA PHE A 445 -3.82 6.58 -7.75
C PHE A 445 -3.16 5.76 -8.86
N ILE A 446 -1.83 5.86 -9.01
CA ILE A 446 -1.06 5.09 -9.99
C ILE A 446 -1.14 3.59 -9.70
N PHE A 447 -1.07 3.20 -8.43
CA PHE A 447 -1.36 1.83 -8.00
C PHE A 447 -2.77 1.36 -8.43
N GLY A 448 -3.78 2.19 -8.24
CA GLY A 448 -5.15 1.93 -8.69
C GLY A 448 -5.28 1.78 -10.21
N LEU A 449 -4.54 2.56 -10.99
CA LEU A 449 -4.47 2.42 -12.45
C LEU A 449 -3.81 1.10 -12.86
N GLY A 450 -2.74 0.70 -12.18
CA GLY A 450 -2.09 -0.61 -12.39
C GLY A 450 -3.07 -1.76 -12.19
N HIS A 451 -3.93 -1.66 -11.18
CA HIS A 451 -5.00 -2.62 -10.93
C HIS A 451 -5.99 -2.77 -12.10
N GLY A 452 -6.25 -1.67 -12.82
CA GLY A 452 -7.15 -1.67 -13.97
C GLY A 452 -6.62 -2.41 -15.19
N VAL A 453 -5.30 -2.57 -15.33
CA VAL A 453 -4.67 -3.13 -16.53
C VAL A 453 -5.14 -4.55 -16.80
N PRO A 454 -5.22 -5.49 -15.83
CA PRO A 454 -5.77 -6.82 -16.09
C PRO A 454 -7.32 -6.86 -16.09
N ILE A 455 -7.97 -5.89 -15.44
CA ILE A 455 -9.43 -5.83 -15.34
C ILE A 455 -10.08 -5.41 -16.66
N ILE A 456 -9.50 -4.45 -17.38
CA ILE A 456 -10.04 -3.96 -18.66
C ILE A 456 -10.18 -5.10 -19.70
N PRO A 457 -9.17 -5.96 -19.92
CA PRO A 457 -9.25 -7.12 -20.80
C PRO A 457 -10.29 -8.13 -20.33
N ILE A 458 -10.33 -8.42 -19.03
CA ILE A 458 -11.28 -9.38 -18.47
C ILE A 458 -12.71 -8.88 -18.64
N ALA A 459 -12.97 -7.59 -18.40
CA ALA A 459 -14.27 -6.95 -18.64
C ALA A 459 -14.69 -7.04 -20.11
N THR A 460 -13.74 -6.80 -21.01
CA THR A 460 -13.96 -6.82 -22.47
C THR A 460 -14.22 -8.25 -22.96
N PHE A 461 -13.40 -9.21 -22.52
CA PHE A 461 -13.49 -10.63 -22.90
C PHE A 461 -14.72 -11.32 -22.29
N SER A 462 -15.07 -11.01 -21.04
CA SER A 462 -16.25 -11.55 -20.38
C SER A 462 -17.54 -11.20 -21.12
N ARG A 463 -17.55 -10.06 -21.83
CA ARG A 463 -18.65 -9.64 -22.68
C ARG A 463 -18.64 -10.33 -24.06
N ALA A 464 -17.45 -10.69 -24.57
CA ALA A 464 -17.30 -11.40 -25.84
C ALA A 464 -17.63 -12.91 -25.74
N VAL A 465 -17.34 -13.55 -24.61
CA VAL A 465 -17.47 -15.03 -24.43
C VAL A 465 -18.63 -15.41 -23.51
N GLY A 466 -19.50 -14.44 -23.19
CA GLY A 466 -20.61 -14.55 -22.23
C GLY A 466 -21.56 -15.72 -22.51
N GLY A 467 -21.26 -16.89 -21.94
CA GLY A 467 -22.15 -18.06 -21.95
C GLY A 467 -21.46 -19.42 -21.85
N ARG A 468 -20.21 -19.59 -22.32
CA ARG A 468 -19.56 -20.92 -22.42
C ARG A 468 -18.61 -21.29 -21.27
N ILE A 469 -18.35 -20.36 -20.34
CA ILE A 469 -17.26 -20.47 -19.35
C ILE A 469 -17.76 -20.84 -17.93
N GLY A 470 -19.08 -20.86 -17.69
CA GLY A 470 -19.68 -20.85 -16.35
C GLY A 470 -19.18 -21.90 -15.36
N ASP A 471 -19.34 -23.19 -15.66
CA ASP A 471 -19.35 -24.19 -14.58
C ASP A 471 -17.95 -24.52 -14.03
N LYS A 472 -16.93 -24.57 -14.89
CA LYS A 472 -15.54 -24.86 -14.45
C LYS A 472 -14.86 -23.66 -13.77
N TYR A 473 -15.17 -22.44 -14.19
CA TYR A 473 -14.59 -21.23 -13.61
C TYR A 473 -15.20 -20.91 -12.24
N ILE A 474 -16.49 -21.18 -12.05
CA ILE A 474 -17.17 -20.98 -10.76
C ILE A 474 -16.61 -21.91 -9.69
N ALA A 475 -16.36 -23.18 -10.02
CA ALA A 475 -15.76 -24.15 -9.10
C ALA A 475 -14.31 -23.80 -8.70
N LEU A 476 -13.50 -23.34 -9.66
CA LEU A 476 -12.13 -22.86 -9.39
C LEU A 476 -12.14 -21.60 -8.50
N GLY A 477 -13.12 -20.72 -8.68
CA GLY A 477 -13.32 -19.53 -7.85
C GLY A 477 -13.58 -19.88 -6.39
N GLU A 478 -14.44 -20.86 -6.10
CA GLU A 478 -14.79 -21.25 -4.73
C GLU A 478 -13.60 -21.76 -3.92
N TRP A 479 -12.78 -22.64 -4.51
CA TRP A 479 -11.57 -23.16 -3.85
C TRP A 479 -10.55 -22.04 -3.60
N THR A 480 -10.39 -21.16 -4.58
CA THR A 480 -9.49 -20.02 -4.51
C THR A 480 -9.90 -19.04 -3.40
N THR A 481 -11.20 -18.71 -3.27
CA THR A 481 -11.71 -17.84 -2.21
C THR A 481 -11.43 -18.42 -0.82
N LYS A 482 -11.61 -19.73 -0.61
CA LYS A 482 -11.34 -20.39 0.67
C LYS A 482 -9.86 -20.33 1.07
N PHE A 483 -8.96 -20.63 0.14
CA PHE A 483 -7.52 -20.60 0.40
C PHE A 483 -7.04 -19.20 0.82
N PHE A 484 -7.49 -18.15 0.12
CA PHE A 484 -7.07 -16.79 0.43
C PHE A 484 -7.75 -16.18 1.63
N GLY A 485 -9.02 -16.53 1.90
CA GLY A 485 -9.65 -16.20 3.17
C GLY A 485 -8.85 -16.75 4.35
N LEU A 486 -8.35 -17.99 4.26
CA LEU A 486 -7.52 -18.61 5.30
C LEU A 486 -6.17 -17.90 5.43
N LEU A 487 -5.54 -17.54 4.31
CA LEU A 487 -4.29 -16.77 4.30
C LEU A 487 -4.44 -15.39 4.96
N VAL A 488 -5.54 -14.67 4.69
CA VAL A 488 -5.83 -13.37 5.33
C VAL A 488 -6.05 -13.53 6.84
N ILE A 489 -6.74 -14.57 7.28
CA ILE A 489 -6.90 -14.88 8.71
C ILE A 489 -5.53 -15.16 9.35
N ALA A 490 -4.66 -15.92 8.68
CA ALA A 490 -3.33 -16.21 9.18
C ALA A 490 -2.47 -14.94 9.34
N VAL A 491 -2.48 -14.04 8.34
CA VAL A 491 -1.78 -12.75 8.42
C VAL A 491 -2.37 -11.87 9.54
N GLY A 492 -3.70 -11.77 9.63
CA GLY A 492 -4.37 -11.03 10.70
C GLY A 492 -4.05 -11.56 12.10
N ALA A 493 -3.89 -12.88 12.24
CA ALA A 493 -3.45 -13.51 13.49
C ALA A 493 -1.99 -13.17 13.84
N VAL A 494 -1.08 -13.14 12.85
CA VAL A 494 0.31 -12.69 13.05
C VAL A 494 0.36 -11.22 13.52
N TYR A 495 -0.40 -10.34 12.87
CA TYR A 495 -0.50 -8.93 13.29
C TYR A 495 -1.07 -8.78 14.71
N SER A 496 -2.11 -9.57 15.04
CA SER A 496 -2.67 -9.59 16.40
C SER A 496 -1.67 -10.15 17.43
N ALA A 497 -0.83 -11.11 17.05
CA ALA A 497 0.18 -11.70 17.93
C ALA A 497 1.32 -10.74 18.27
N ARG A 498 1.66 -9.80 17.36
CA ARG A 498 2.62 -8.72 17.62
C ARG A 498 2.22 -7.84 18.81
N TYR A 499 0.92 -7.63 19.03
CA TYR A 499 0.43 -6.90 20.21
C TYR A 499 0.86 -7.55 21.53
N PHE A 500 0.91 -8.89 21.58
CA PHE A 500 1.32 -9.65 22.76
C PHE A 500 2.85 -9.77 22.92
N GLY A 501 3.64 -9.12 22.06
CA GLY A 501 5.10 -9.14 22.11
C GLY A 501 5.74 -10.35 21.41
N PHE A 502 4.98 -11.16 20.67
CA PHE A 502 5.56 -12.20 19.82
C PHE A 502 6.06 -11.58 18.52
N VAL A 503 7.38 -11.48 18.37
CA VAL A 503 8.04 -11.02 17.13
C VAL A 503 8.16 -12.22 16.18
N LEU A 504 7.13 -12.44 15.37
CA LEU A 504 7.20 -13.29 14.18
C LEU A 504 7.56 -12.39 13.01
N TRP A 505 8.88 -12.26 12.74
CA TRP A 505 9.51 -11.39 11.74
C TRP A 505 9.56 -9.88 12.06
#